data_AF-A0AAJ0DAK3-F1
#
_entry.id   AF-A0AAJ0DAK3-F1
#
_cell.length_a   1.000
_cell.length_b   1.000
_cell.length_c   1.000
_cell.angle_alpha   90.00
_cell.angle_beta   90.00
_cell.angle_gamma   90.00
#
_symmetry.space_group_name_H-M   'P 1'
#
loop_
_entity.id
_entity.type
_entity.pdbx_description
1 polymer ?
#
loop_
_entity_poly.entity_id
_entity_poly.type
_entity_poly.pdbx_seq_one_letter_code
_entity_poly.pdbx_strand_id
1 'polypeptide(L)'
;MFLVAVVSFVIALASAGLPPTTKDVITIQSQQHPEVSISYKKTCICDTTVNAYAGYVHMPSSYTGESYNASLFFWYFEARNDPEHAPTTMYFAGVPGESSTYAVVSEGGICTVLGDSATTEENAWSYNQYSNVL
;
A
#
# COMPACT_ATOMS: atom_id res chain seq x y z
N MET A 1 -26.37 -1.73 -51.33
CA MET A 1 -26.82 -1.76 -49.92
C MET A 1 -25.80 -2.51 -49.06
N PHE A 2 -24.54 -2.04 -49.05
CA PHE A 2 -23.41 -2.62 -48.31
C PHE A 2 -22.96 -1.66 -47.19
N LEU A 3 -23.92 -1.05 -46.49
CA LEU A 3 -23.66 0.04 -45.56
C LEU A 3 -24.31 -0.14 -44.17
N VAL A 4 -24.58 -1.39 -43.76
CA VAL A 4 -25.26 -1.66 -42.47
C VAL A 4 -24.45 -2.57 -41.54
N ALA A 5 -23.38 -3.22 -42.01
CA ALA A 5 -22.72 -4.30 -41.24
C ALA A 5 -21.39 -3.93 -40.55
N VAL A 6 -20.92 -2.68 -40.60
CA VAL A 6 -19.58 -2.32 -40.08
C VAL A 6 -19.63 -1.56 -38.74
N VAL A 7 -20.81 -1.24 -38.21
CA VAL A 7 -20.96 -0.45 -36.96
C VAL A 7 -21.50 -1.28 -35.80
N SER A 8 -21.05 -2.53 -35.65
CA SER A 8 -21.41 -3.36 -34.49
C SER A 8 -20.22 -4.07 -33.84
N PHE A 9 -18.99 -3.64 -34.13
CA PHE A 9 -17.82 -4.18 -33.45
C PHE A 9 -17.06 -3.05 -32.77
N VAL A 10 -16.83 -3.24 -31.46
CA VAL A 10 -15.95 -2.48 -30.57
C VAL A 10 -16.51 -1.17 -30.00
N ILE A 11 -17.61 -1.27 -29.25
CA ILE A 11 -17.67 -0.55 -27.97
C ILE A 11 -17.60 -1.62 -26.88
N ALA A 12 -16.42 -2.21 -26.71
CA ALA A 12 -16.07 -2.68 -25.38
C ALA A 12 -15.97 -1.40 -24.55
N LEU A 13 -17.07 -1.03 -23.88
CA LEU A 13 -17.05 -0.07 -22.79
C LEU A 13 -16.02 -0.61 -21.82
N ALA A 14 -14.81 -0.07 -21.87
CA ALA A 14 -13.90 -0.17 -20.76
C ALA A 14 -14.67 0.44 -19.59
N SER A 15 -15.22 -0.40 -18.71
CA SER A 15 -15.66 0.03 -17.40
C SER A 15 -14.39 0.40 -16.64
N ALA A 16 -13.82 1.55 -16.95
CA ALA A 16 -12.89 2.24 -16.09
C ALA A 16 -13.70 2.79 -14.90
N GLY A 17 -14.30 1.87 -14.14
CA GLY A 17 -14.85 2.17 -12.84
C GLY A 17 -13.66 2.42 -11.94
N LEU A 18 -13.61 3.59 -11.32
CA LEU A 18 -12.74 3.79 -10.17
C LEU A 18 -12.94 2.61 -9.20
N PRO A 19 -11.89 2.14 -8.53
CA PRO A 19 -12.05 1.13 -7.50
C PRO A 19 -13.13 1.58 -6.52
N PRO A 20 -14.00 0.66 -6.07
CA PRO A 20 -15.06 1.01 -5.13
C PRO A 20 -14.46 1.63 -3.87
N THR A 21 -15.18 2.58 -3.28
CA THR A 21 -14.75 3.22 -2.02
C THR A 21 -14.45 2.15 -0.97
N THR A 22 -13.26 2.23 -0.38
CA THR A 22 -12.81 1.29 0.64
C THR A 22 -13.72 1.39 1.87
N LYS A 23 -14.26 0.25 2.31
CA LYS A 23 -15.03 0.12 3.56
C LYS A 23 -14.12 -0.27 4.72
N ASP A 24 -14.57 0.00 5.95
CA ASP A 24 -13.92 -0.43 7.20
C ASP A 24 -12.49 0.14 7.38
N VAL A 25 -12.28 1.37 6.94
CA VAL A 25 -11.03 2.12 7.15
C VAL A 25 -11.04 2.70 8.57
N ILE A 26 -9.99 2.43 9.32
CA ILE A 26 -9.76 3.01 10.64
C ILE A 26 -9.05 4.35 10.45
N THR A 27 -9.52 5.41 11.10
CA THR A 27 -8.88 6.72 11.08
C THR A 27 -8.52 7.16 12.49
N ILE A 28 -7.27 7.58 12.68
CA ILE A 28 -6.74 8.06 13.96
C ILE A 28 -6.16 9.45 13.75
N GLN A 29 -6.51 10.38 14.63
CA GLN A 29 -5.93 11.72 14.65
C GLN A 29 -4.62 11.73 15.45
N SER A 30 -3.64 12.51 15.00
CA SER A 30 -2.40 12.69 15.73
C SER A 30 -2.68 13.45 17.04
N GLN A 31 -2.09 12.95 18.13
CA GLN A 31 -2.21 13.58 19.45
C GLN A 31 -1.42 14.89 19.54
N GLN A 32 -0.37 15.03 18.72
CA GLN A 32 0.51 16.21 18.71
C GLN A 32 0.05 17.27 17.72
N HIS A 33 -0.58 16.84 16.62
CA HIS A 33 -1.03 17.72 15.54
C HIS A 33 -2.46 17.32 15.13
N PRO A 34 -3.51 17.93 15.72
CA PRO A 34 -4.90 17.47 15.54
C PRO A 34 -5.43 17.51 14.10
N GLU A 35 -4.77 18.24 13.20
CA GLU A 35 -5.12 18.28 11.76
C GLU A 35 -4.42 17.18 10.94
N VAL A 36 -3.40 16.51 11.49
CA VAL A 36 -2.71 15.37 10.89
C VAL A 36 -3.41 14.08 11.32
N SER A 37 -3.67 13.18 10.38
CA SER A 37 -4.32 11.89 10.66
C SER A 37 -3.64 10.74 9.92
N ILE A 38 -3.91 9.52 10.37
CA ILE A 38 -3.67 8.32 9.59
C ILE A 38 -5.00 7.64 9.27
N SER A 39 -5.12 7.08 8.08
CA SER A 39 -6.21 6.17 7.71
C SER A 39 -5.64 4.86 7.21
N TYR A 40 -6.13 3.73 7.70
CA TYR A 40 -5.55 2.42 7.36
C TYR A 40 -6.53 1.27 7.46
N LYS A 41 -6.17 0.16 6.83
CA LYS A 41 -6.91 -1.10 6.85
C LYS A 41 -5.96 -2.29 6.84
N LYS A 42 -6.38 -3.38 7.49
CA LYS A 42 -5.67 -4.66 7.43
C LYS A 42 -5.65 -5.23 6.00
N THR A 43 -4.50 -5.71 5.57
CA THR A 43 -4.28 -6.35 4.26
C THR A 43 -3.84 -7.81 4.43
N CYS A 44 -3.94 -8.58 3.35
CA CYS A 44 -3.43 -9.95 3.25
C CYS A 44 -2.48 -10.16 2.06
N ILE A 45 -2.02 -9.07 1.46
CA ILE A 45 -1.05 -9.10 0.36
C ILE A 45 0.35 -9.27 0.98
N CYS A 46 1.21 -10.06 0.34
CA CYS A 46 2.58 -10.40 0.74
C CYS A 46 2.77 -11.29 1.97
N ASP A 47 2.01 -11.13 3.05
CA ASP A 47 2.14 -11.96 4.25
C ASP A 47 0.77 -12.27 4.82
N THR A 48 0.49 -13.56 4.99
CA THR A 48 -0.79 -14.04 5.55
C THR A 48 -0.64 -14.60 6.95
N THR A 49 0.60 -14.72 7.45
CA THR A 49 0.93 -15.32 8.74
C THR A 49 0.86 -14.32 9.90
N VAL A 50 1.05 -13.03 9.61
CA VAL A 50 1.01 -11.93 10.59
C VAL A 50 0.00 -10.85 10.20
N ASN A 51 -0.24 -9.86 11.08
CA ASN A 51 -1.03 -8.72 10.66
C ASN A 51 -0.19 -7.79 9.76
N ALA A 52 -0.78 -7.41 8.63
CA ALA A 52 -0.26 -6.36 7.76
C ALA A 52 -1.33 -5.28 7.58
N TYR A 53 -0.91 -4.03 7.46
CA TYR A 53 -1.79 -2.87 7.32
C TYR A 53 -1.28 -1.92 6.25
N ALA A 54 -2.17 -1.43 5.39
CA ALA A 54 -1.86 -0.40 4.41
C ALA A 54 -2.75 0.81 4.64
N GLY A 55 -2.19 2.00 4.39
CA GLY A 55 -2.87 3.24 4.72
C GLY A 55 -2.17 4.49 4.21
N TYR A 56 -2.66 5.62 4.68
CA TYR A 56 -2.13 6.94 4.38
C TYR A 56 -1.92 7.75 5.65
N VAL A 57 -0.83 8.51 5.69
CA VAL A 57 -0.66 9.65 6.59
C VAL A 57 -1.16 10.89 5.86
N HIS A 58 -2.21 11.52 6.36
CA HIS A 58 -2.78 12.75 5.81
C HIS A 58 -2.20 13.96 6.53
N MET A 59 -1.56 14.84 5.77
CA MET A 59 -0.95 16.07 6.26
C MET A 59 -1.54 17.26 5.52
N PRO A 60 -2.25 18.17 6.21
CA PRO A 60 -2.82 19.35 5.58
C PRO A 60 -1.74 20.35 5.18
N SER A 61 -2.06 21.24 4.24
CA SER A 61 -1.19 22.36 3.84
C SER A 61 -0.79 23.25 5.01
N SER A 62 -1.65 23.39 6.02
CA SER A 62 -1.35 24.10 7.27
C SER A 62 -0.17 23.50 8.04
N TYR A 63 0.05 22.19 7.91
CA TYR A 63 1.15 21.46 8.54
C TYR A 63 2.41 21.43 7.67
N THR A 64 2.26 21.20 6.36
CA THR A 64 3.41 21.04 5.44
C THR A 64 3.97 22.37 4.94
N GLY A 65 3.17 23.45 4.94
CA GLY A 65 3.52 24.73 4.31
C GLY A 65 3.36 24.72 2.79
N GLU A 66 2.87 23.62 2.20
CA GLU A 66 2.64 23.49 0.76
C GLU A 66 1.32 24.15 0.33
N SER A 67 1.14 24.37 -0.97
CA SER A 67 -0.13 24.89 -1.52
C SER A 67 -1.25 23.83 -1.56
N TYR A 68 -0.96 22.60 -1.12
CA TYR A 68 -1.86 21.45 -1.17
C TYR A 68 -1.72 20.56 0.07
N ASN A 69 -2.78 19.78 0.34
CA ASN A 69 -2.72 18.72 1.34
C ASN A 69 -1.93 17.54 0.78
N ALA A 70 -1.00 17.00 1.56
CA ALA A 70 -0.23 15.82 1.20
C ALA A 70 -0.82 14.56 1.84
N SER A 71 -0.69 13.42 1.16
CA SER A 71 -0.98 12.11 1.73
C SER A 71 0.13 11.13 1.37
N LEU A 72 0.78 10.57 2.38
CA LEU A 72 1.87 9.61 2.21
C LEU A 72 1.35 8.20 2.44
N PHE A 73 1.44 7.36 1.42
CA PHE A 73 1.11 5.93 1.55
C PHE A 73 2.13 5.22 2.44
N PHE A 74 1.66 4.28 3.25
CA PHE A 74 2.51 3.36 4.02
C PHE A 74 1.99 1.92 3.95
N TRP A 75 2.89 0.96 4.15
CA TRP A 75 2.55 -0.45 4.22
C TRP A 75 3.35 -1.12 5.32
N TYR A 76 2.67 -1.40 6.42
CA TYR A 76 3.23 -1.94 7.64
C TYR A 76 3.02 -3.45 7.74
N PHE A 77 4.03 -4.16 8.22
CA PHE A 77 4.02 -5.60 8.47
C PHE A 77 4.55 -5.89 9.86
N GLU A 78 3.79 -6.65 10.64
CA GLU A 78 4.29 -7.14 11.92
C GLU A 78 5.48 -8.08 11.75
N ALA A 79 6.31 -8.17 12.80
CA ALA A 79 7.35 -9.18 12.86
C ALA A 79 6.73 -10.59 12.93
N ARG A 80 7.33 -11.55 12.21
CA ARG A 80 6.94 -12.97 12.27
C ARG A 80 7.28 -13.61 13.61
N ASN A 81 8.30 -13.08 14.29
CA ASN A 81 8.71 -13.54 15.61
C ASN A 81 8.51 -12.41 16.64
N ASP A 82 7.65 -12.68 17.62
CA ASP A 82 7.37 -11.80 18.78
C ASP A 82 7.04 -10.33 18.40
N PRO A 83 5.99 -10.10 17.59
CA PRO A 83 5.68 -8.75 17.07
C PRO A 83 5.39 -7.71 18.15
N GLU A 84 4.93 -8.12 19.33
CA GLU A 84 4.66 -7.21 20.46
C GLU A 84 5.94 -6.61 21.05
N HIS A 85 7.06 -7.35 21.03
CA HIS A 85 8.34 -6.91 21.58
C HIS A 85 9.41 -6.65 20.52
N ALA A 86 9.14 -6.99 19.26
CA ALA A 86 10.06 -6.76 18.16
C ALA A 86 10.28 -5.25 17.90
N PRO A 87 11.51 -4.83 17.55
CA PRO A 87 11.78 -3.45 17.19
C PRO A 87 11.03 -3.05 15.91
N THR A 88 10.72 -1.77 15.79
CA THR A 88 10.16 -1.19 14.55
C THR A 88 11.29 -0.66 13.66
N THR A 89 11.31 -1.09 12.40
CA THR A 89 12.21 -0.60 11.36
C THR A 89 11.40 0.18 10.34
N MET A 90 11.83 1.40 10.02
CA MET A 90 11.28 2.17 8.90
C MET A 90 12.18 2.03 7.69
N TYR A 91 11.60 1.69 6.54
CA TYR A 91 12.33 1.56 5.28
C TYR A 91 11.99 2.73 4.33
N PHE A 92 13.04 3.39 3.85
CA PHE A 92 12.95 4.43 2.82
C PHE A 92 13.76 3.99 1.60
N ALA A 93 13.10 3.85 0.45
CA ALA A 93 13.80 3.64 -0.80
C ALA A 93 14.72 4.82 -1.11
N GLY A 94 15.72 4.56 -1.96
CA GLY A 94 16.84 5.45 -2.15
C GLY A 94 16.51 6.70 -2.97
N VAL A 95 16.62 6.58 -4.30
CA VAL A 95 16.65 7.73 -5.21
C VAL A 95 15.38 8.58 -5.05
N PRO A 96 15.47 9.93 -5.09
CA PRO A 96 14.28 10.78 -5.04
C PRO A 96 13.25 10.35 -6.10
N GLY A 97 12.04 10.02 -5.64
CA GLY A 97 10.93 9.58 -6.49
C GLY A 97 10.75 8.07 -6.64
N GLU A 98 11.64 7.26 -6.07
CA GLU A 98 11.44 5.81 -5.98
C GLU A 98 10.41 5.46 -4.88
N SER A 99 9.51 4.52 -5.17
CA SER A 99 8.53 4.06 -4.19
C SER A 99 9.15 3.02 -3.24
N SER A 100 9.06 3.25 -1.92
CA SER A 100 9.42 2.23 -0.91
C SER A 100 8.62 0.93 -1.06
N THR A 101 7.44 0.95 -1.71
CA THR A 101 6.67 -0.27 -1.97
C THR A 101 7.37 -1.24 -2.90
N TYR A 102 8.34 -0.78 -3.69
CA TYR A 102 9.17 -1.65 -4.51
C TYR A 102 9.93 -2.65 -3.62
N ALA A 103 10.60 -2.14 -2.58
CA ALA A 103 11.37 -2.95 -1.65
C ALA A 103 10.56 -3.96 -0.85
N VAL A 104 9.23 -3.82 -0.77
CA VAL A 104 8.34 -4.83 -0.16
C VAL A 104 8.28 -6.12 -1.00
N VAL A 105 8.36 -5.99 -2.33
CA VAL A 105 8.23 -7.10 -3.29
C VAL A 105 9.55 -7.49 -3.97
N SER A 106 10.63 -6.79 -3.64
CA SER A 106 11.98 -6.98 -4.16
C SER A 106 13.02 -7.01 -3.02
N GLU A 107 14.31 -6.89 -3.34
CA GLU A 107 15.41 -6.79 -2.37
C GLU A 107 15.35 -7.86 -1.24
N GLY A 108 15.18 -7.43 0.01
CA GLY A 108 14.94 -8.26 1.20
C GLY A 108 13.52 -8.11 1.75
N GLY A 109 12.58 -7.74 0.89
CA GLY A 109 11.18 -7.45 1.21
C GLY A 109 10.39 -8.64 1.75
N ILE A 110 9.11 -8.38 2.00
CA ILE A 110 8.20 -9.31 2.67
C ILE A 110 7.86 -10.51 1.79
N CYS A 111 7.70 -10.28 0.48
CA CYS A 111 7.25 -11.29 -0.47
C CYS A 111 7.87 -11.08 -1.85
N THR A 112 7.63 -12.00 -2.77
CA THR A 112 7.91 -11.86 -4.20
C THR A 112 6.62 -11.98 -4.99
N VAL A 113 6.42 -11.10 -5.98
CA VAL A 113 5.30 -11.21 -6.93
C VAL A 113 5.59 -12.33 -7.94
N LEU A 114 4.66 -13.27 -8.08
CA LEU A 114 4.80 -14.41 -8.97
C LEU A 114 4.53 -14.03 -10.43
N GLY A 115 4.89 -14.93 -11.35
CA GLY A 115 4.82 -14.67 -12.81
C GLY A 115 3.41 -14.41 -13.36
N ASP A 116 2.37 -14.70 -12.59
CA ASP A 116 0.98 -14.38 -12.93
C ASP A 116 0.59 -12.92 -12.63
N SER A 117 1.47 -12.15 -11.96
CA SER A 117 1.23 -10.77 -11.50
C SER A 117 -0.02 -10.62 -10.61
N ALA A 118 -0.52 -11.72 -10.06
CA ALA A 118 -1.75 -11.77 -9.28
C ALA A 118 -1.51 -12.39 -7.89
N THR A 119 -0.50 -13.24 -7.77
CA THR A 119 -0.17 -13.93 -6.53
C THR A 119 1.22 -13.54 -6.03
N THR A 120 1.42 -13.73 -4.72
CA THR A 120 2.67 -13.45 -4.03
C THR A 120 3.11 -14.65 -3.22
N GLU A 121 4.41 -14.89 -3.14
CA GLU A 121 5.02 -15.90 -2.26
C GLU A 121 5.85 -15.21 -1.18
N GLU A 122 5.77 -15.70 0.05
CA GLU A 122 6.49 -15.14 1.20
C GLU A 122 8.01 -15.32 1.04
N ASN A 123 8.77 -14.26 1.39
CA ASN A 123 10.23 -14.33 1.40
C ASN A 123 10.73 -14.91 2.73
N ALA A 124 11.40 -16.06 2.69
CA ALA A 124 11.96 -16.71 3.89
C ALA A 124 13.07 -15.89 4.58
N TRP A 125 13.68 -14.93 3.90
CA TRP A 125 14.72 -14.04 4.44
C TRP A 125 14.25 -12.59 4.58
N SER A 126 12.94 -12.39 4.69
CA SER A 126 12.32 -11.07 4.83
C SER A 126 12.84 -10.27 6.03
N TYR A 127 12.90 -8.95 5.88
CA TYR A 127 13.17 -8.02 6.99
C TYR A 127 12.18 -8.15 8.16
N ASN A 128 10.94 -8.60 7.91
CA ASN A 128 9.96 -8.81 8.98
C ASN A 128 10.16 -10.11 9.78
N GLN A 129 11.27 -10.85 9.61
CA GLN A 129 11.51 -12.03 10.46
C GLN A 129 11.56 -11.66 11.95
N TYR A 130 12.19 -10.54 12.31
CA TYR A 130 12.38 -10.13 13.71
C TYR A 130 12.14 -8.63 13.95
N SER A 131 11.50 -7.94 13.00
CA SER A 131 11.20 -6.52 13.12
C SER A 131 9.82 -6.22 12.55
N ASN A 132 9.10 -5.31 13.20
CA ASN A 132 7.92 -4.68 12.62
C ASN A 132 8.40 -3.70 11.54
N VAL A 133 8.06 -3.93 10.28
CA VAL A 133 8.58 -3.14 9.16
C VAL A 133 7.51 -2.16 8.67
N LEU A 134 7.88 -0.88 8.58
CA LEU A 134 7.08 0.22 8.05
C LEU A 134 7.68 0.77 6.75
#